data_AF-A0A522B592-F1
#
_entry.id   AF-A0A522B592-F1
#
_cell.length_a   1.000
_cell.length_b   1.000
_cell.length_c   1.000
_cell.angle_alpha   90.00
_cell.angle_beta   90.00
_cell.angle_gamma   90.00
#
_symmetry.space_group_name_H-M   'P 1'
#
loop_
_entity.id
_entity.type
_entity.pdbx_description
1 polymer ?
#
loop_
_entity_poly.entity_id
_entity_poly.type
_entity_poly.pdbx_seq_one_letter_code
_entity_poly.pdbx_strand_id
1 'polypeptide(L)'
;MVSDPGAGGLTDMGAKVIRDKTPAASGPVFSPDGRANAVYLNELFEAVAKETSARLRRRYGADVPLTGGLWGGSWYFADECGYTRARFRRLYNLMCVPQVPALNDAENYNLVFFHYSKVLAEAFAPHGIVLGEQEWGESINYSNRIRPTISHQMWDANKKIDYVRSFFTYNAAEWEEAYLYETVRHIKQAKEALDSRTMAEPPLLDGMAVRFQLQDTVIIYCTLEPALSEQARAVAGPLAERIKTRFAQGMNDEDEMRALNLEAFKSGVIYFYEDAVRDDFAREGLDITKIEEWPVERINRVPASLKAKLIPPLKALFKKFRDNLKAAKAKG
;
A
#
# COMPACT_ATOMS: atom_id res chain seq x y z
N MET A 1 6.78 52.55 -54.86
CA MET A 1 5.52 51.78 -54.85
C MET A 1 5.63 50.82 -56.02
N VAL A 2 5.70 49.50 -55.87
CA VAL A 2 4.96 48.61 -54.97
C VAL A 2 5.91 47.59 -54.35
N SER A 3 5.62 47.30 -53.11
CA SER A 3 6.32 46.50 -52.11
C SER A 3 6.29 44.99 -52.39
N ASP A 4 7.42 44.37 -52.08
CA ASP A 4 7.67 42.93 -51.97
C ASP A 4 6.83 42.30 -50.84
N PRO A 5 5.96 41.30 -51.11
CA PRO A 5 5.20 40.65 -50.06
C PRO A 5 6.05 39.58 -49.37
N GLY A 6 6.75 40.03 -48.32
CA GLY A 6 6.74 39.40 -47.00
C GLY A 6 7.06 37.91 -46.93
N ALA A 7 8.35 37.64 -46.66
CA ALA A 7 8.77 36.52 -45.83
C ALA A 7 8.06 36.59 -44.46
N GLY A 8 6.93 35.88 -44.34
CA GLY A 8 6.24 35.63 -43.06
C GLY A 8 6.72 34.32 -42.47
N GLY A 9 7.63 34.41 -41.50
CA GLY A 9 8.25 33.26 -40.83
C GLY A 9 7.26 32.32 -40.16
N LEU A 10 7.42 31.03 -40.40
CA LEU A 10 6.96 29.93 -39.55
C LEU A 10 7.91 29.82 -38.33
N THR A 11 7.93 30.84 -37.48
CA THR A 11 8.63 30.80 -36.20
C THR A 11 7.76 31.47 -35.17
N ASP A 12 6.95 30.66 -34.50
CA ASP A 12 6.61 30.72 -33.06
C ASP A 12 5.24 30.08 -32.82
N MET A 13 5.14 28.77 -33.06
CA MET A 13 4.22 27.96 -32.24
C MET A 13 5.03 27.53 -31.03
N GLY A 14 5.04 28.39 -30.01
CA GLY A 14 5.72 28.13 -28.74
C GLY A 14 5.41 26.71 -28.27
N ALA A 15 6.38 25.82 -28.42
CA ALA A 15 6.32 24.49 -27.85
C ALA A 15 6.20 24.68 -26.35
N LYS A 16 4.98 24.53 -25.82
CA LYS A 16 4.71 24.70 -24.40
C LYS A 16 5.55 23.64 -23.70
N VAL A 17 6.69 24.05 -23.13
CA VAL A 17 7.60 23.14 -22.43
C VAL A 17 6.80 22.54 -21.28
N ILE A 18 6.38 21.28 -21.43
CA ILE A 18 5.70 20.53 -20.37
C ILE A 18 6.78 20.22 -19.34
N ARG A 19 6.86 21.04 -18.29
CA ARG A 19 7.78 20.81 -17.17
C ARG A 19 7.18 19.77 -16.25
N ASP A 20 7.75 18.58 -16.29
CA ASP A 20 7.51 17.56 -15.30
C ASP A 20 8.21 17.89 -13.99
N LYS A 21 7.62 17.45 -12.88
CA LYS A 21 8.23 17.57 -11.56
C LYS A 21 8.82 16.23 -11.17
N THR A 22 9.98 16.25 -10.54
CA THR A 22 10.50 15.10 -9.80
C THR A 22 9.76 15.03 -8.46
N PRO A 23 9.02 13.96 -8.16
CA PRO A 23 8.36 13.80 -6.86
C PRO A 23 9.39 13.80 -5.73
N ALA A 24 9.05 14.41 -4.60
CA ALA A 24 9.90 14.47 -3.43
C ALA A 24 9.06 14.45 -2.14
N ALA A 25 9.64 13.87 -1.09
CA ALA A 25 9.10 13.94 0.27
C ALA A 25 9.60 15.19 1.01
N SER A 26 8.97 15.53 2.14
CA SER A 26 9.37 16.69 2.96
C SER A 26 10.66 16.47 3.78
N GLY A 27 11.23 15.26 3.73
CA GLY A 27 12.44 14.90 4.46
C GLY A 27 13.12 13.63 3.92
N PRO A 28 14.17 13.16 4.60
CA PRO A 28 14.97 12.02 4.12
C PRO A 28 14.17 10.72 4.21
N VAL A 29 13.79 10.17 3.05
CA VAL A 29 13.06 8.89 2.93
C VAL A 29 13.85 7.74 3.53
N PHE A 30 15.18 7.76 3.37
CA PHE A 30 16.10 6.77 3.92
C PHE A 30 17.11 7.45 4.84
N SER A 31 17.39 6.81 5.97
CA SER A 31 18.53 7.16 6.83
C SER A 31 19.85 6.67 6.22
N PRO A 32 21.01 7.19 6.67
CA PRO A 32 22.32 6.77 6.17
C PRO A 32 22.58 5.26 6.30
N ASP A 33 22.02 4.61 7.33
CA ASP A 33 22.10 3.17 7.54
C ASP A 33 21.05 2.37 6.75
N GLY A 34 20.28 3.01 5.86
CA GLY A 34 19.37 2.36 4.91
C GLY A 34 17.99 1.98 5.47
N ARG A 35 17.60 2.50 6.64
CA ARG A 35 16.25 2.34 7.18
C ARG A 35 15.31 3.31 6.48
N ALA A 36 14.10 2.87 6.13
CA ALA A 36 13.10 3.75 5.54
C ALA A 36 12.31 4.46 6.64
N ASN A 37 11.94 5.72 6.42
CA ASN A 37 11.01 6.44 7.29
C ASN A 37 9.59 6.35 6.72
N ALA A 38 8.66 5.79 7.49
CA ALA A 38 7.29 5.57 7.05
C ALA A 38 6.56 6.86 6.66
N VAL A 39 6.82 7.99 7.34
CA VAL A 39 6.20 9.28 7.03
C VAL A 39 6.67 9.78 5.67
N TYR A 40 7.98 9.89 5.48
CA TYR A 40 8.56 10.43 4.25
C TYR A 40 8.35 9.48 3.06
N LEU A 41 8.37 8.18 3.28
CA LEU A 41 8.06 7.20 2.24
C LEU A 41 6.59 7.27 1.80
N ASN A 42 5.65 7.45 2.73
CA ASN A 42 4.24 7.66 2.39
C ASN A 42 4.04 8.95 1.58
N GLU A 43 4.69 10.05 1.97
CA GLU A 43 4.68 11.31 1.21
C GLU A 43 5.26 11.16 -0.19
N LEU A 44 6.33 10.38 -0.35
CA LEU A 44 6.93 10.12 -1.66
C LEU A 44 5.94 9.39 -2.57
N PHE A 45 5.27 8.34 -2.08
CA PHE A 45 4.26 7.62 -2.86
C PHE A 45 3.05 8.49 -3.21
N GLU A 46 2.58 9.33 -2.28
CA GLU A 46 1.53 10.31 -2.55
C GLU A 46 1.96 11.31 -3.65
N ALA A 47 3.21 11.80 -3.60
CA ALA A 47 3.75 12.70 -4.60
C ALA A 47 3.89 12.04 -5.98
N VAL A 48 4.27 10.76 -6.03
CA VAL A 48 4.32 9.95 -7.26
C VAL A 48 2.93 9.86 -7.89
N ALA A 49 1.88 9.59 -7.10
CA ALA A 49 0.52 9.51 -7.60
C ALA A 49 0.04 10.84 -8.20
N LYS A 50 0.25 11.94 -7.45
CA LYS A 50 -0.14 13.29 -7.88
C LYS A 50 0.58 13.71 -9.16
N GLU A 51 1.88 13.46 -9.26
CA GLU A 51 2.63 13.80 -10.47
C GLU A 51 2.22 12.92 -11.65
N THR A 52 1.95 11.63 -11.44
CA THR A 52 1.42 10.75 -12.50
C THR A 52 0.10 11.28 -13.06
N SER A 53 -0.85 11.62 -12.18
CA SER A 53 -2.12 12.26 -12.56
C SER A 53 -1.89 13.56 -13.34
N ALA A 54 -0.98 14.41 -12.86
CA ALA A 54 -0.66 15.67 -13.52
C ALA A 54 -0.01 15.47 -14.90
N ARG A 55 0.82 14.44 -15.09
CA ARG A 55 1.40 14.08 -16.40
C ARG A 55 0.34 13.61 -17.39
N LEU A 56 -0.60 12.78 -16.94
CA LEU A 56 -1.73 12.33 -17.75
C LEU A 56 -2.57 13.51 -18.23
N ARG A 57 -2.90 14.44 -17.32
CA ARG A 57 -3.63 15.67 -17.65
C ARG A 57 -2.88 16.55 -18.63
N ARG A 58 -1.58 16.81 -18.40
CA ARG A 58 -0.77 17.70 -19.26
C ARG A 58 -0.56 17.16 -20.67
N ARG A 59 -0.44 15.83 -20.83
CA ARG A 59 -0.10 15.19 -22.11
C ARG A 59 -1.30 14.75 -22.92
N TYR A 60 -2.38 14.33 -22.27
CA TYR A 60 -3.55 13.74 -22.93
C TYR A 60 -4.85 14.46 -22.63
N GLY A 61 -4.84 15.49 -21.77
CA GLY A 61 -6.06 16.12 -21.29
C GLY A 61 -6.91 15.20 -20.40
N ALA A 62 -6.36 14.07 -19.96
CA ALA A 62 -7.07 13.06 -19.17
C ALA A 62 -7.11 13.44 -17.69
N ASP A 63 -8.30 13.62 -17.13
CA ASP A 63 -8.50 13.88 -15.71
C ASP A 63 -8.66 12.55 -14.95
N VAL A 64 -7.54 12.05 -14.44
CA VAL A 64 -7.47 10.80 -13.67
C VAL A 64 -6.88 11.13 -12.29
N PRO A 65 -7.71 11.49 -11.29
CA PRO A 65 -7.24 11.84 -9.95
C PRO A 65 -6.71 10.60 -9.22
N LEU A 66 -5.40 10.37 -9.29
CA LEU A 66 -4.72 9.28 -8.60
C LEU A 66 -4.33 9.71 -7.18
N THR A 67 -4.51 8.81 -6.23
CA THR A 67 -3.94 8.92 -4.88
C THR A 67 -3.01 7.72 -4.63
N GLY A 68 -2.12 7.84 -3.66
CA GLY A 68 -1.20 6.77 -3.32
C GLY A 68 -0.65 6.89 -1.92
N GLY A 69 -0.19 5.77 -1.37
CA GLY A 69 0.31 5.69 -0.01
C GLY A 69 0.97 4.36 0.30
N LEU A 70 1.57 4.26 1.48
CA LEU A 70 2.33 3.09 1.91
C LEU A 70 1.43 1.86 2.11
N TRP A 71 1.92 0.68 1.73
CA TRP A 71 1.24 -0.61 1.93
C TRP A 71 2.09 -1.58 2.77
N GLY A 72 1.46 -2.64 3.27
CA GLY A 72 2.14 -3.77 3.93
C GLY A 72 2.45 -3.56 5.41
N GLY A 73 1.83 -2.57 6.05
CA GLY A 73 1.76 -2.40 7.52
C GLY A 73 3.10 -2.30 8.24
N SER A 74 4.18 -2.09 7.50
CA SER A 74 5.54 -2.24 7.98
C SER A 74 5.95 -1.15 8.98
N TRP A 75 5.18 -0.05 9.01
CA TRP A 75 5.24 1.00 10.02
C TRP A 75 4.85 0.52 11.43
N TYR A 76 4.09 -0.57 11.59
CA TYR A 76 3.81 -1.15 12.90
C TYR A 76 5.05 -1.77 13.57
N PHE A 77 6.11 -1.98 12.78
CA PHE A 77 7.41 -2.45 13.24
C PHE A 77 8.46 -1.33 13.25
N ALA A 78 8.04 -0.06 13.16
CA ALA A 78 8.93 1.08 13.24
C ALA A 78 9.29 1.47 14.69
N ASP A 79 10.31 2.31 14.83
CA ASP A 79 10.55 3.05 16.07
C ASP A 79 9.58 4.23 16.25
N GLU A 80 9.75 4.96 17.34
CA GLU A 80 8.86 6.09 17.68
C GLU A 80 8.92 7.26 16.68
N CYS A 81 9.95 7.33 15.83
CA CYS A 81 10.08 8.33 14.77
C CYS A 81 9.61 7.81 13.40
N GLY A 82 9.08 6.58 13.35
CA GLY A 82 8.61 5.96 12.12
C GLY A 82 9.72 5.36 11.25
N TYR A 83 10.96 5.23 11.76
CA TYR A 83 12.00 4.50 11.04
C TYR A 83 11.85 3.00 11.25
N THR A 84 11.91 2.26 10.17
CA THR A 84 11.75 0.80 10.17
C THR A 84 12.88 0.15 10.95
N ARG A 85 12.64 -0.86 11.78
CA ARG A 85 13.71 -1.43 12.64
C ARG A 85 14.85 -2.08 11.88
N ALA A 86 14.59 -2.58 10.67
CA ALA A 86 15.59 -3.13 9.76
C ALA A 86 15.62 -2.34 8.44
N ARG A 87 16.68 -2.55 7.67
CA ARG A 87 16.75 -2.13 6.26
C ARG A 87 15.62 -2.80 5.49
N PHE A 88 14.79 -2.02 4.79
CA PHE A 88 13.83 -2.62 3.88
C PHE A 88 14.52 -3.04 2.60
N ARG A 89 14.25 -4.28 2.22
CA ARG A 89 14.56 -4.78 0.90
C ARG A 89 13.36 -4.72 -0.03
N ARG A 90 12.14 -4.65 0.47
CA ARG A 90 10.93 -4.68 -0.35
C ARG A 90 10.00 -3.57 0.09
N LEU A 91 9.64 -2.70 -0.83
CA LEU A 91 8.76 -1.57 -0.58
C LEU A 91 7.43 -1.82 -1.27
N TYR A 92 6.34 -1.52 -0.57
CA TYR A 92 5.01 -1.72 -1.08
C TYR A 92 4.19 -0.44 -0.99
N ASN A 93 3.40 -0.15 -2.00
CA ASN A 93 2.47 0.98 -1.99
C ASN A 93 1.13 0.64 -2.64
N LEU A 94 0.11 1.39 -2.26
CA LEU A 94 -1.19 1.39 -2.91
C LEU A 94 -1.29 2.57 -3.87
N MET A 95 -1.88 2.30 -5.02
CA MET A 95 -2.22 3.28 -6.05
C MET A 95 -3.71 3.22 -6.31
N CYS A 96 -4.44 4.23 -5.82
CA CYS A 96 -5.87 4.33 -6.04
C CYS A 96 -6.13 4.90 -7.43
N VAL A 97 -6.81 4.13 -8.26
CA VAL A 97 -7.23 4.52 -9.59
C VAL A 97 -8.74 4.72 -9.63
N PRO A 98 -9.23 5.91 -10.00
CA PRO A 98 -10.66 6.17 -10.04
C PRO A 98 -11.34 5.33 -11.14
N GLN A 99 -12.59 4.96 -10.91
CA GLN A 99 -13.41 4.22 -11.87
C GLN A 99 -13.95 5.14 -12.97
N VAL A 100 -13.08 5.63 -13.86
CA VAL A 100 -13.49 6.44 -15.00
C VAL A 100 -13.67 5.58 -16.25
N PRO A 101 -14.73 5.78 -17.08
CA PRO A 101 -15.00 4.95 -18.25
C PRO A 101 -13.85 4.88 -19.25
N ALA A 102 -13.05 5.95 -19.37
CA ALA A 102 -11.89 5.98 -20.26
C ALA A 102 -10.83 4.93 -19.93
N LEU A 103 -10.74 4.50 -18.66
CA LEU A 103 -9.82 3.46 -18.20
C LEU A 103 -10.40 2.04 -18.35
N ASN A 104 -11.57 1.88 -18.98
CA ASN A 104 -12.04 0.57 -19.42
C ASN A 104 -11.30 0.10 -20.68
N ASP A 105 -10.72 1.04 -21.42
CA ASP A 105 -9.84 0.73 -22.54
C ASP A 105 -8.45 0.34 -22.03
N ALA A 106 -7.95 -0.80 -22.49
CA ALA A 106 -6.68 -1.35 -22.02
C ALA A 106 -5.49 -0.47 -22.43
N GLU A 107 -5.52 0.19 -23.59
CA GLU A 107 -4.43 1.07 -24.03
C GLU A 107 -4.36 2.31 -23.14
N ASN A 108 -5.51 2.89 -22.79
CA ASN A 108 -5.57 4.00 -21.84
C ASN A 108 -5.08 3.60 -20.45
N TYR A 109 -5.41 2.39 -19.99
CA TYR A 109 -4.92 1.89 -18.71
C TYR A 109 -3.40 1.65 -18.74
N ASN A 110 -2.85 1.18 -19.86
CA ASN A 110 -1.41 1.02 -20.06
C ASN A 110 -0.65 2.36 -19.99
N LEU A 111 -1.27 3.46 -20.43
CA LEU A 111 -0.68 4.79 -20.26
C LEU A 111 -0.53 5.16 -18.78
N VAL A 112 -1.44 4.74 -17.91
CA VAL A 112 -1.32 4.96 -16.46
C VAL A 112 -0.07 4.27 -15.93
N PHE A 113 0.12 2.97 -16.23
CA PHE A 113 1.32 2.23 -15.82
C PHE A 113 2.60 2.84 -16.38
N PHE A 114 2.60 3.20 -17.67
CA PHE A 114 3.77 3.78 -18.32
C PHE A 114 4.23 5.08 -17.64
N HIS A 115 3.30 6.01 -17.37
CA HIS A 115 3.64 7.27 -16.70
C HIS A 115 4.00 7.03 -15.24
N TYR A 116 3.26 6.16 -14.54
CA TYR A 116 3.55 5.82 -13.16
C TYR A 116 4.97 5.27 -12.99
N SER A 117 5.39 4.33 -13.84
CA SER A 117 6.72 3.70 -13.78
C SER A 117 7.84 4.72 -13.93
N LYS A 118 7.68 5.68 -14.85
CA LYS A 118 8.65 6.77 -15.03
C LYS A 118 8.72 7.68 -13.82
N VAL A 119 7.56 8.12 -13.33
CA VAL A 119 7.47 9.00 -12.16
C VAL A 119 8.05 8.33 -10.92
N LEU A 120 7.79 7.03 -10.74
CA LEU A 120 8.33 6.23 -9.65
C LEU A 120 9.86 6.12 -9.74
N ALA A 121 10.41 5.78 -10.91
CA ALA A 121 11.86 5.72 -11.11
C ALA A 121 12.54 7.07 -10.83
N GLU A 122 11.97 8.17 -11.31
CA GLU A 122 12.47 9.53 -11.06
C GLU A 122 12.42 9.92 -9.57
N ALA A 123 11.37 9.51 -8.85
CA ALA A 123 11.21 9.77 -7.42
C ALA A 123 12.27 9.04 -6.57
N PHE A 124 12.68 7.85 -6.98
CA PHE A 124 13.63 7.02 -6.25
C PHE A 124 15.10 7.27 -6.63
N ALA A 125 15.38 7.82 -7.82
CA ALA A 125 16.73 8.12 -8.29
C ALA A 125 17.57 8.99 -7.33
N PRO A 126 17.04 10.06 -6.70
CA PRO A 126 17.79 10.86 -5.71
C PRO A 126 18.24 10.07 -4.47
N HIS A 127 17.62 8.93 -4.21
CA HIS A 127 17.98 8.04 -3.10
C HIS A 127 19.01 6.97 -3.52
N GLY A 128 19.51 7.04 -4.75
CA GLY A 128 20.43 6.06 -5.35
C GLY A 128 19.80 4.71 -5.59
N ILE A 129 18.48 4.67 -5.77
CA ILE A 129 17.69 3.50 -6.16
C ILE A 129 17.33 3.68 -7.64
N VAL A 130 17.71 2.72 -8.48
CA VAL A 130 17.56 2.79 -9.94
C VAL A 130 16.53 1.74 -10.35
N LEU A 131 15.27 2.17 -10.40
CA LEU A 131 14.15 1.32 -10.83
C LEU A 131 14.12 1.24 -12.36
N GLY A 132 14.22 0.02 -12.91
CA GLY A 132 14.35 -0.19 -14.35
C GLY A 132 13.53 -1.36 -14.87
N GLU A 133 14.00 -2.58 -14.62
CA GLU A 133 13.24 -3.79 -14.94
C GLU A 133 11.88 -3.75 -14.23
N GLN A 134 10.83 -4.15 -14.94
CA GLN A 134 9.46 -4.08 -14.44
C GLN A 134 8.59 -5.22 -14.94
N GLU A 135 7.60 -5.58 -14.12
CA GLU A 135 6.56 -6.56 -14.41
C GLU A 135 5.22 -5.98 -13.95
N TRP A 136 4.16 -6.14 -14.73
CA TRP A 136 2.83 -5.68 -14.35
C TRP A 136 1.73 -6.47 -15.04
N GLY A 137 0.52 -6.37 -14.50
CA GLY A 137 -0.68 -7.01 -15.06
C GLY A 137 -1.12 -8.26 -14.29
N GLU A 138 -0.36 -8.71 -13.30
CA GLU A 138 -0.78 -9.79 -12.40
C GLU A 138 -1.99 -9.31 -11.57
N SER A 139 -3.07 -10.09 -11.62
CA SER A 139 -4.24 -9.84 -10.77
C SER A 139 -3.98 -10.36 -9.36
N ILE A 140 -4.24 -9.53 -8.36
CA ILE A 140 -4.09 -9.91 -6.96
C ILE A 140 -5.25 -10.79 -6.54
N ASN A 141 -4.93 -11.93 -5.93
CA ASN A 141 -5.92 -12.85 -5.37
C ASN A 141 -6.89 -12.13 -4.43
N TYR A 142 -8.14 -12.57 -4.46
CA TYR A 142 -9.22 -12.05 -3.61
C TYR A 142 -9.63 -10.60 -3.89
N SER A 143 -9.22 -10.02 -5.02
CA SER A 143 -9.77 -8.77 -5.55
C SER A 143 -10.95 -9.03 -6.49
N ASN A 144 -11.66 -7.99 -6.91
CA ASN A 144 -12.85 -8.12 -7.75
C ASN A 144 -12.57 -8.81 -9.09
N ARG A 145 -13.46 -9.69 -9.56
CA ARG A 145 -13.25 -10.43 -10.83
C ARG A 145 -13.31 -9.58 -12.09
N ILE A 146 -14.09 -8.50 -12.08
CA ILE A 146 -14.29 -7.61 -13.24
C ILE A 146 -13.24 -6.49 -13.24
N ARG A 147 -12.90 -5.98 -12.06
CA ARG A 147 -11.90 -4.93 -11.84
C ARG A 147 -10.90 -5.35 -10.75
N PRO A 148 -10.00 -6.30 -11.05
CA PRO A 148 -9.05 -6.79 -10.07
C PRO A 148 -8.06 -5.69 -9.66
N THR A 149 -7.53 -5.82 -8.44
CA THR A 149 -6.33 -5.08 -8.05
C THR A 149 -5.17 -5.62 -8.89
N ILE A 150 -4.45 -4.74 -9.58
CA ILE A 150 -3.33 -5.13 -10.46
C ILE A 150 -2.01 -4.84 -9.78
N SER A 151 -1.08 -5.79 -9.84
CA SER A 151 0.29 -5.64 -9.37
C SER A 151 1.16 -4.99 -10.46
N HIS A 152 2.07 -4.12 -10.03
CA HIS A 152 3.18 -3.58 -10.82
C HIS A 152 4.42 -3.61 -9.94
N GLN A 153 5.52 -4.16 -10.42
CA GLN A 153 6.77 -4.29 -9.67
C GLN A 153 7.92 -3.74 -10.49
N MET A 154 8.82 -3.00 -9.84
CA MET A 154 10.09 -2.55 -10.42
C MET A 154 11.26 -2.93 -9.54
N TRP A 155 12.32 -3.47 -10.14
CA TRP A 155 13.53 -3.88 -9.44
C TRP A 155 14.56 -2.77 -9.41
N ASP A 156 15.29 -2.69 -8.28
CA ASP A 156 16.40 -1.75 -8.12
C ASP A 156 17.71 -2.36 -8.65
N ALA A 157 18.23 -1.79 -9.74
CA ALA A 157 19.48 -2.23 -10.35
C ALA A 157 20.68 -2.04 -9.41
N ASN A 158 20.62 -1.10 -8.45
CA ASN A 158 21.68 -0.86 -7.48
C ASN A 158 21.60 -1.79 -6.26
N LYS A 159 20.54 -2.61 -6.14
CA LYS A 159 20.34 -3.56 -5.02
C LYS A 159 20.39 -2.91 -3.64
N LYS A 160 20.06 -1.62 -3.51
CA LYS A 160 19.82 -1.00 -2.20
C LYS A 160 18.53 -1.54 -1.59
N ILE A 161 17.55 -1.77 -2.45
CA ILE A 161 16.37 -2.60 -2.19
C ILE A 161 16.32 -3.71 -3.24
N ASP A 162 15.50 -4.73 -3.03
CA ASP A 162 15.18 -5.76 -4.01
C ASP A 162 14.20 -5.19 -5.06
N TYR A 163 13.08 -4.60 -4.61
CA TYR A 163 12.07 -4.02 -5.50
C TYR A 163 11.09 -3.06 -4.78
N VAL A 164 10.37 -2.28 -5.60
CA VAL A 164 9.12 -1.60 -5.23
C VAL A 164 7.97 -2.34 -5.93
N ARG A 165 6.95 -2.77 -5.18
CA ARG A 165 5.71 -3.36 -5.72
C ARG A 165 4.51 -2.46 -5.38
N SER A 166 3.81 -2.02 -6.40
CA SER A 166 2.65 -1.14 -6.35
C SER A 166 1.38 -1.92 -6.64
N PHE A 167 0.33 -1.67 -5.87
CA PHE A 167 -0.98 -2.31 -6.02
C PHE A 167 -2.00 -1.30 -6.52
N PHE A 168 -2.41 -1.45 -7.77
CA PHE A 168 -3.36 -0.59 -8.45
C PHE A 168 -4.78 -1.03 -8.12
N THR A 169 -5.40 -0.33 -7.18
CA THR A 169 -6.73 -0.64 -6.66
C THR A 169 -7.74 0.34 -7.24
N TYR A 170 -8.86 -0.16 -7.78
CA TYR A 170 -9.90 0.69 -8.35
C TYR A 170 -10.70 1.40 -7.25
N ASN A 171 -10.23 2.57 -6.82
CA ASN A 171 -10.83 3.35 -5.76
C ASN A 171 -10.64 4.83 -6.05
N ALA A 172 -11.68 5.63 -5.79
CA ALA A 172 -11.58 7.10 -5.83
C ALA A 172 -11.21 7.71 -4.46
N ALA A 173 -10.97 6.85 -3.47
CA ALA A 173 -10.72 7.27 -2.10
C ALA A 173 -9.25 7.64 -1.83
N GLU A 174 -9.05 8.30 -0.69
CA GLU A 174 -7.74 8.53 -0.10
C GLU A 174 -7.07 7.21 0.29
N TRP A 175 -5.75 7.24 0.43
CA TRP A 175 -4.93 6.06 0.68
C TRP A 175 -5.33 5.30 1.95
N GLU A 176 -5.82 5.98 3.00
CA GLU A 176 -6.26 5.31 4.23
C GLU A 176 -7.45 4.39 3.98
N GLU A 177 -8.39 4.80 3.13
CA GLU A 177 -9.55 3.97 2.82
C GLU A 177 -9.17 2.76 1.97
N ALA A 178 -8.27 2.97 1.01
CA ALA A 178 -7.73 1.88 0.21
C ALA A 178 -6.97 0.87 1.08
N TYR A 179 -6.19 1.36 2.05
CA TYR A 179 -5.52 0.53 3.04
C TYR A 179 -6.50 -0.35 3.82
N LEU A 180 -7.61 0.23 4.30
CA LEU A 180 -8.63 -0.51 5.03
C LEU A 180 -9.36 -1.56 4.18
N TYR A 181 -9.66 -1.26 2.91
CA TYR A 181 -10.20 -2.27 2.00
C TYR A 181 -9.22 -3.43 1.81
N GLU A 182 -7.95 -3.12 1.55
CA GLU A 182 -6.94 -4.14 1.33
C GLU A 182 -6.72 -4.98 2.60
N THR A 183 -6.90 -4.43 3.81
CA THR A 183 -6.94 -5.22 5.05
C THR A 183 -8.05 -6.27 5.03
N VAL A 184 -9.24 -5.98 4.48
CA VAL A 184 -10.33 -6.96 4.35
C VAL A 184 -9.95 -8.07 3.37
N ARG A 185 -9.33 -7.72 2.24
CA ARG A 185 -8.75 -8.70 1.31
C ARG A 185 -7.68 -9.55 2.00
N HIS A 186 -6.85 -8.92 2.83
CA HIS A 186 -5.79 -9.57 3.58
C HIS A 186 -6.32 -10.59 4.60
N ILE A 187 -7.47 -10.32 5.25
CA ILE A 187 -8.14 -11.30 6.10
C ILE A 187 -8.45 -12.58 5.29
N LYS A 188 -9.01 -12.44 4.09
CA LYS A 188 -9.31 -13.61 3.24
C LYS A 188 -8.05 -14.39 2.85
N GLN A 189 -6.96 -13.68 2.53
CA GLN A 189 -5.67 -14.31 2.22
C GLN A 189 -5.07 -15.01 3.45
N ALA A 190 -5.01 -14.36 4.61
CA ALA A 190 -4.48 -14.94 5.84
C ALA A 190 -5.29 -16.16 6.29
N LYS A 191 -6.59 -16.22 5.95
CA LYS A 191 -7.46 -17.35 6.26
C LYS A 191 -7.06 -18.63 5.54
N GLU A 192 -6.43 -18.57 4.37
CA GLU A 192 -5.88 -19.77 3.69
C GLU A 192 -4.93 -20.59 4.58
N ALA A 193 -4.23 -19.93 5.51
CA ALA A 193 -3.32 -20.58 6.44
C ALA A 193 -3.87 -20.73 7.88
N LEU A 194 -5.00 -20.07 8.20
CA LEU A 194 -5.50 -19.94 9.58
C LEU A 194 -6.93 -20.48 9.81
N ASP A 195 -7.60 -21.02 8.78
CA ASP A 195 -8.99 -21.50 8.86
C ASP A 195 -9.14 -22.82 9.63
N SER A 196 -9.08 -22.77 10.96
CA SER A 196 -9.24 -23.94 11.86
C SER A 196 -10.65 -24.56 11.88
N ARG A 197 -11.64 -23.96 11.21
CA ARG A 197 -12.97 -24.52 10.97
C ARG A 197 -13.00 -25.46 9.77
N THR A 198 -12.08 -25.32 8.82
CA THR A 198 -12.03 -26.14 7.59
C THR A 198 -10.80 -27.03 7.52
N MET A 199 -9.71 -26.64 8.20
CA MET A 199 -8.47 -27.39 8.28
C MET A 199 -8.31 -28.06 9.64
N ALA A 200 -7.72 -29.26 9.66
CA ALA A 200 -7.34 -29.93 10.91
C ALA A 200 -6.04 -29.36 11.50
N GLU A 201 -5.11 -28.95 10.64
CA GLU A 201 -3.80 -28.39 10.98
C GLU A 201 -3.45 -27.26 9.98
N PRO A 202 -2.63 -26.27 10.37
CA PRO A 202 -2.17 -25.25 9.44
C PRO A 202 -1.25 -25.86 8.35
N PRO A 203 -1.21 -25.30 7.14
CA PRO A 203 -0.34 -25.80 6.07
C PRO A 203 1.13 -25.71 6.47
N LEU A 204 1.94 -26.69 6.00
CA LEU A 204 3.38 -26.66 6.17
C LEU A 204 3.99 -25.65 5.18
N LEU A 205 4.30 -24.46 5.70
CA LEU A 205 4.94 -23.38 4.95
C LEU A 205 6.45 -23.39 5.17
N ASP A 206 7.21 -22.92 4.18
CA ASP A 206 8.64 -22.64 4.36
C ASP A 206 8.87 -21.48 5.34
N GLY A 207 10.08 -21.35 5.87
CA GLY A 207 10.38 -20.35 6.91
C GLY A 207 10.05 -18.90 6.49
N MET A 208 10.16 -18.57 5.20
CA MET A 208 9.88 -17.23 4.70
C MET A 208 8.38 -16.98 4.60
N ALA A 209 7.63 -17.95 4.10
CA ALA A 209 6.19 -17.92 4.01
C ALA A 209 5.52 -17.86 5.40
N VAL A 210 6.02 -18.66 6.37
CA VAL A 210 5.54 -18.56 7.78
C VAL A 210 5.80 -17.15 8.32
N ARG A 211 6.99 -16.59 8.07
CA ARG A 211 7.31 -15.23 8.52
C ARG A 211 6.36 -14.19 7.94
N PHE A 212 5.99 -14.28 6.65
CA PHE A 212 5.00 -13.37 6.07
C PHE A 212 3.61 -13.55 6.68
N GLN A 213 3.17 -14.79 6.89
CA GLN A 213 1.89 -15.07 7.55
C GLN A 213 1.82 -14.47 8.97
N LEU A 214 2.90 -14.57 9.75
CA LEU A 214 2.99 -13.98 11.09
C LEU A 214 2.99 -12.45 11.04
N GLN A 215 3.72 -11.87 10.07
CA GLN A 215 3.72 -10.42 9.86
C GLN A 215 2.30 -9.93 9.54
N ASP A 216 1.60 -10.63 8.65
CA ASP A 216 0.24 -10.31 8.21
C ASP A 216 -0.76 -10.40 9.36
N THR A 217 -0.62 -11.41 10.22
CA THR A 217 -1.42 -11.55 11.45
C THR A 217 -1.29 -10.31 12.34
N VAL A 218 -0.07 -9.80 12.54
CA VAL A 218 0.16 -8.57 13.33
C VAL A 218 -0.39 -7.33 12.63
N ILE A 219 -0.18 -7.21 11.32
CA ILE A 219 -0.69 -6.07 10.55
C ILE A 219 -2.20 -5.99 10.67
N ILE A 220 -2.91 -7.09 10.41
CA ILE A 220 -4.37 -7.15 10.51
C ILE A 220 -4.82 -6.80 11.94
N TYR A 221 -4.18 -7.37 12.97
CA TYR A 221 -4.48 -7.02 14.36
C TYR A 221 -4.34 -5.52 14.61
N CYS A 222 -3.17 -4.93 14.30
CA CYS A 222 -2.91 -3.52 14.58
C CYS A 222 -3.81 -2.58 13.78
N THR A 223 -4.25 -2.98 12.58
CA THR A 223 -5.25 -2.23 11.82
C THR A 223 -6.62 -2.29 12.48
N LEU A 224 -7.06 -3.47 12.90
CA LEU A 224 -8.43 -3.72 13.36
C LEU A 224 -8.63 -3.56 14.86
N GLU A 225 -7.57 -3.40 15.66
CA GLU A 225 -7.61 -3.29 17.12
C GLU A 225 -8.73 -2.36 17.65
N PRO A 226 -8.97 -1.17 17.07
CA PRO A 226 -10.05 -0.28 17.51
C PRO A 226 -11.47 -0.82 17.24
N ALA A 227 -11.62 -1.74 16.29
CA ALA A 227 -12.89 -2.39 15.93
C ALA A 227 -13.08 -3.78 16.57
N LEU A 228 -12.03 -4.37 17.13
CA LEU A 228 -12.12 -5.68 17.80
C LEU A 228 -13.00 -5.62 19.06
N SER A 229 -13.63 -6.74 19.40
CA SER A 229 -14.28 -6.91 20.70
C SER A 229 -13.23 -7.01 21.82
N GLU A 230 -13.67 -6.86 23.07
CA GLU A 230 -12.78 -7.03 24.23
C GLU A 230 -12.18 -8.44 24.30
N GLN A 231 -13.01 -9.46 24.06
CA GLN A 231 -12.56 -10.86 23.98
C GLN A 231 -11.54 -11.05 22.86
N ALA A 232 -11.79 -10.49 21.67
CA ALA A 232 -10.87 -10.57 20.55
C ALA A 232 -9.50 -9.94 20.88
N ARG A 233 -9.48 -8.77 21.54
CA ARG A 233 -8.24 -8.13 22.00
C ARG A 233 -7.51 -8.98 23.05
N ALA A 234 -8.25 -9.57 24.00
CA ALA A 234 -7.67 -10.40 25.05
C ALA A 234 -6.95 -11.63 24.50
N VAL A 235 -7.42 -12.20 23.38
CA VAL A 235 -6.79 -13.34 22.72
C VAL A 235 -5.71 -12.91 21.73
N ALA A 236 -6.04 -12.01 20.79
CA ALA A 236 -5.15 -11.65 19.69
C ALA A 236 -4.01 -10.71 20.11
N GLY A 237 -4.23 -9.84 21.09
CA GLY A 237 -3.25 -8.83 21.53
C GLY A 237 -1.94 -9.42 22.06
N PRO A 238 -1.97 -10.36 23.04
CA PRO A 238 -0.76 -11.01 23.54
C PRO A 238 0.00 -11.80 22.47
N LEU A 239 -0.71 -12.39 21.50
CA LEU A 239 -0.08 -13.06 20.36
C LEU A 239 0.61 -12.04 19.43
N ALA A 240 -0.08 -10.97 19.04
CA ALA A 240 0.46 -9.95 18.17
C ALA A 240 1.72 -9.28 18.77
N GLU A 241 1.71 -8.97 20.07
CA GLU A 241 2.87 -8.36 20.73
C GLU A 241 4.06 -9.34 20.87
N ARG A 242 3.82 -10.63 21.09
CA ARG A 242 4.91 -11.64 21.05
C ARG A 242 5.52 -11.74 19.66
N ILE A 243 4.70 -11.87 18.61
CA ILE A 243 5.17 -11.93 17.22
C ILE A 243 5.99 -10.67 16.91
N LYS A 244 5.47 -9.49 17.21
CA LYS A 244 6.15 -8.19 17.01
C LYS A 244 7.46 -8.08 17.77
N THR A 245 7.51 -8.55 19.01
CA THR A 245 8.74 -8.61 19.82
C THR A 245 9.78 -9.53 19.17
N ARG A 246 9.37 -10.70 18.66
CA ARG A 246 10.28 -11.59 17.94
C ARG A 246 10.78 -11.01 16.62
N PHE A 247 9.93 -10.32 15.86
CA PHE A 247 10.38 -9.56 14.69
C PHE A 247 11.46 -8.54 15.04
N ALA A 248 11.32 -7.85 16.18
CA ALA A 248 12.30 -6.89 16.66
C ALA A 248 13.64 -7.53 17.04
N GLN A 249 13.63 -8.76 17.53
CA GLN A 249 14.80 -9.50 17.97
C GLN A 249 15.50 -10.27 16.84
N GLY A 250 14.90 -10.32 15.64
CA GLY A 250 15.41 -11.10 14.51
C GLY A 250 14.78 -12.50 14.46
N MET A 251 13.54 -12.57 13.97
CA MET A 251 12.80 -13.82 13.80
C MET A 251 13.37 -14.66 12.64
N ASN A 252 14.16 -15.68 12.97
CA ASN A 252 14.77 -16.61 12.01
C ASN A 252 14.70 -18.10 12.44
N ASP A 253 14.21 -18.40 13.65
CA ASP A 253 14.05 -19.78 14.15
C ASP A 253 12.76 -20.39 13.59
N GLU A 254 12.88 -21.45 12.78
CA GLU A 254 11.73 -22.08 12.11
C GLU A 254 10.76 -22.74 13.08
N ASP A 255 11.24 -23.36 14.16
CA ASP A 255 10.39 -24.05 15.11
C ASP A 255 9.59 -23.06 15.94
N GLU A 256 10.22 -21.95 16.35
CA GLU A 256 9.52 -20.84 16.99
C GLU A 256 8.47 -20.20 16.06
N MET A 257 8.83 -19.96 14.79
CA MET A 257 7.90 -19.41 13.80
C MET A 257 6.70 -20.35 13.59
N ARG A 258 6.93 -21.67 13.47
CA ARG A 258 5.87 -22.67 13.35
C ARG A 258 5.00 -22.73 14.59
N ALA A 259 5.59 -22.65 15.79
CA ALA A 259 4.84 -22.62 17.04
C ALA A 259 3.92 -21.40 17.15
N LEU A 260 4.41 -20.20 16.81
CA LEU A 260 3.61 -18.97 16.75
C LEU A 260 2.47 -19.08 15.73
N ASN A 261 2.74 -19.66 14.56
CA ASN A 261 1.72 -19.84 13.52
C ASN A 261 0.65 -20.85 13.94
N LEU A 262 1.05 -21.96 14.59
CA LEU A 262 0.13 -22.94 15.16
C LEU A 262 -0.73 -22.31 16.26
N GLU A 263 -0.18 -21.42 17.07
CA GLU A 263 -0.94 -20.69 18.06
C GLU A 263 -1.95 -19.72 17.42
N ALA A 264 -1.57 -18.99 16.37
CA ALA A 264 -2.50 -18.17 15.59
C ALA A 264 -3.65 -19.02 15.00
N PHE A 265 -3.33 -20.19 14.45
CA PHE A 265 -4.32 -21.12 13.92
C PHE A 265 -5.29 -21.62 15.01
N LYS A 266 -4.76 -22.13 16.13
CA LYS A 266 -5.56 -22.73 17.22
C LYS A 266 -6.40 -21.72 17.99
N SER A 267 -5.92 -20.49 18.12
CA SER A 267 -6.65 -19.41 18.81
C SER A 267 -7.85 -18.90 18.01
N GLY A 268 -7.93 -19.21 16.70
CA GLY A 268 -9.03 -18.75 15.85
C GLY A 268 -9.03 -17.25 15.61
N VAL A 269 -7.87 -16.58 15.73
CA VAL A 269 -7.77 -15.10 15.61
C VAL A 269 -8.31 -14.58 14.28
N ILE A 270 -8.24 -15.39 13.22
CA ILE A 270 -8.77 -15.01 11.92
C ILE A 270 -10.28 -14.73 11.96
N TYR A 271 -11.04 -15.44 12.78
CA TYR A 271 -12.48 -15.21 12.92
C TYR A 271 -12.78 -13.94 13.69
N PHE A 272 -11.94 -13.59 14.68
CA PHE A 272 -12.07 -12.29 15.34
C PHE A 272 -11.84 -11.13 14.36
N TYR A 273 -10.91 -11.29 13.41
CA TYR A 273 -10.67 -10.28 12.37
C TYR A 273 -11.84 -10.20 11.39
N GLU A 274 -12.39 -11.34 10.95
CA GLU A 274 -13.60 -11.35 10.12
C GLU A 274 -14.77 -10.67 10.84
N ASP A 275 -15.06 -11.06 12.08
CA ASP A 275 -16.20 -10.56 12.85
C ASP A 275 -16.08 -9.06 13.16
N ALA A 276 -14.86 -8.52 13.28
CA ALA A 276 -14.62 -7.10 13.50
C ALA A 276 -15.10 -6.19 12.37
N VAL A 277 -15.25 -6.73 11.15
CA VAL A 277 -15.67 -5.97 9.96
C VAL A 277 -16.96 -6.48 9.33
N ARG A 278 -17.33 -7.75 9.59
CA ARG A 278 -18.45 -8.45 8.93
C ARG A 278 -19.77 -7.68 8.98
N ASP A 279 -20.20 -7.27 10.17
CA ASP A 279 -21.51 -6.63 10.36
C ASP A 279 -21.57 -5.25 9.69
N ASP A 280 -20.47 -4.51 9.71
CA ASP A 280 -20.36 -3.21 9.06
C ASP A 280 -20.53 -3.31 7.54
N PHE A 281 -19.90 -4.31 6.90
CA PHE A 281 -20.06 -4.56 5.46
C PHE A 281 -21.43 -5.17 5.13
N ALA A 282 -21.93 -6.09 5.96
CA ALA A 282 -23.23 -6.75 5.76
C ALA A 282 -24.40 -5.77 5.82
N ARG A 283 -24.33 -4.73 6.67
CA ARG A 283 -25.32 -3.63 6.70
C ARG A 283 -25.41 -2.85 5.41
N GLU A 284 -24.35 -2.85 4.61
CA GLU A 284 -24.40 -2.30 3.27
C GLU A 284 -24.65 -3.38 2.21
N GLY A 285 -24.92 -4.63 2.55
CA GLY A 285 -25.14 -5.71 1.57
C GLY A 285 -23.88 -6.21 0.87
N LEU A 286 -22.71 -6.09 1.51
CA LEU A 286 -21.43 -6.63 1.03
C LEU A 286 -21.00 -7.81 1.91
N ASP A 287 -20.71 -8.95 1.29
CA ASP A 287 -20.21 -10.15 1.97
C ASP A 287 -18.68 -10.22 1.86
N ILE A 288 -17.98 -10.02 2.98
CA ILE A 288 -16.50 -10.04 3.04
C ILE A 288 -15.88 -11.39 2.67
N THR A 289 -16.66 -12.47 2.62
CA THR A 289 -16.16 -13.79 2.15
C THR A 289 -16.20 -13.88 0.61
N LYS A 290 -16.95 -12.99 -0.05
CA LYS A 290 -17.20 -12.96 -1.50
C LYS A 290 -16.76 -11.64 -2.15
N ILE A 291 -15.64 -11.07 -1.71
CA ILE A 291 -15.07 -9.79 -2.22
C ILE A 291 -14.97 -9.77 -3.75
N GLU A 292 -14.57 -10.90 -4.33
CA GLU A 292 -14.46 -11.13 -5.78
C GLU A 292 -15.77 -10.89 -6.56
N GLU A 293 -16.91 -11.04 -5.89
CA GLU A 293 -18.27 -10.97 -6.46
C GLU A 293 -18.96 -9.64 -6.14
N TRP A 294 -18.27 -8.72 -5.46
CA TRP A 294 -18.86 -7.43 -5.14
C TRP A 294 -19.23 -6.64 -6.40
N PRO A 295 -20.31 -5.84 -6.37
CA PRO A 295 -20.67 -4.98 -7.47
C PRO A 295 -19.53 -4.00 -7.80
N VAL A 296 -19.24 -3.80 -9.09
CA VAL A 296 -18.12 -2.97 -9.59
C VAL A 296 -18.18 -1.56 -9.01
N GLU A 297 -19.36 -0.97 -8.94
CA GLU A 297 -19.58 0.37 -8.40
C GLU A 297 -19.28 0.48 -6.90
N ARG A 298 -19.12 -0.66 -6.20
CA ARG A 298 -18.91 -0.77 -4.75
C ARG A 298 -17.60 -1.42 -4.35
N ILE A 299 -16.77 -1.85 -5.31
CA ILE A 299 -15.43 -2.35 -5.01
C ILE A 299 -14.65 -1.32 -4.21
N ASN A 300 -13.84 -1.81 -3.30
CA ASN A 300 -12.88 -1.02 -2.53
C ASN A 300 -13.51 0.07 -1.65
N ARG A 301 -14.84 0.07 -1.50
CA ARG A 301 -15.54 0.90 -0.53
C ARG A 301 -15.41 0.29 0.86
N VAL A 302 -15.25 1.16 1.85
CA VAL A 302 -15.23 0.80 3.27
C VAL A 302 -16.45 1.45 3.92
N PRO A 303 -17.23 0.73 4.74
CA PRO A 303 -18.36 1.30 5.46
C PRO A 303 -17.99 2.52 6.31
N ALA A 304 -18.85 3.55 6.33
CA ALA A 304 -18.57 4.79 7.04
C ALA A 304 -18.31 4.59 8.54
N SER A 305 -18.99 3.62 9.15
CA SER A 305 -18.79 3.24 10.56
C SER A 305 -17.40 2.64 10.82
N LEU A 306 -16.83 1.87 9.88
CA LEU A 306 -15.46 1.38 9.99
C LEU A 306 -14.46 2.51 9.76
N LYS A 307 -14.69 3.37 8.77
CA LYS A 307 -13.83 4.55 8.54
C LYS A 307 -13.70 5.40 9.80
N ALA A 308 -14.82 5.68 10.46
CA ALA A 308 -14.85 6.47 11.69
C ALA A 308 -14.03 5.84 12.84
N LYS A 309 -13.96 4.51 12.92
CA LYS A 309 -13.20 3.79 13.94
C LYS A 309 -11.71 3.65 13.59
N LEU A 310 -11.40 3.40 12.32
CA LEU A 310 -10.08 2.90 11.90
C LEU A 310 -9.16 3.97 11.28
N ILE A 311 -9.71 4.99 10.61
CA ILE A 311 -8.90 6.05 10.00
C ILE A 311 -8.24 6.97 11.05
N PRO A 312 -8.95 7.44 12.10
CA PRO A 312 -8.34 8.37 13.06
C PRO A 312 -7.12 7.78 13.79
N PRO A 313 -7.12 6.53 14.29
CA PRO A 313 -5.94 5.91 14.87
C PRO A 313 -4.75 5.79 13.89
N LEU A 314 -5.02 5.43 12.63
CA LEU A 314 -3.98 5.38 11.59
C LEU A 314 -3.34 6.75 11.35
N LYS A 315 -4.17 7.80 11.21
CA LYS A 315 -3.67 9.19 11.07
C LYS A 315 -2.93 9.66 12.32
N ALA A 316 -3.41 9.30 13.50
CA ALA A 316 -2.76 9.65 14.77
C ALA A 316 -1.37 9.01 14.90
N LEU A 317 -1.19 7.78 14.42
CA LEU A 317 0.11 7.11 14.38
C LEU A 317 1.13 7.88 13.52
N PHE A 318 0.75 8.22 12.28
CA PHE A 318 1.62 9.00 11.40
C PHE A 318 1.86 10.42 11.92
N LYS A 319 0.87 11.03 12.58
CA LYS A 319 1.05 12.31 13.28
C LYS A 319 2.07 12.18 14.41
N LYS A 320 2.00 11.13 15.23
CA LYS A 320 2.98 10.86 16.31
C LYS A 320 4.39 10.75 15.76
N PHE A 321 4.59 10.01 14.66
CA PHE A 321 5.91 9.94 14.00
C PHE A 321 6.42 11.32 13.56
N ARG A 322 5.56 12.14 12.92
CA ARG A 322 5.93 13.51 12.51
C ARG A 322 6.32 14.38 13.70
N ASP A 323 5.55 14.31 14.79
CA ASP A 323 5.80 15.12 15.99
C ASP A 323 7.13 14.71 16.66
N ASN A 324 7.40 13.40 16.74
CA ASN A 324 8.66 12.88 17.26
C ASN A 324 9.86 13.26 16.37
N LEU A 325 9.72 13.21 15.05
CA LEU A 325 10.76 13.68 14.12
C LEU A 325 11.08 15.17 14.30
N LYS A 326 10.06 16.02 14.52
CA LYS A 326 10.26 17.45 14.80
C LYS A 326 10.97 17.65 16.14
N ALA A 327 10.56 16.92 17.18
CA ALA A 327 11.18 16.99 18.50
C ALA A 327 12.64 16.52 18.48
N ALA A 328 12.97 15.48 17.70
CA ALA A 328 14.34 15.00 17.54
C ALA A 328 15.23 16.03 16.82
N LYS A 329 14.72 16.68 15.76
CA LYS A 329 15.44 17.75 15.04
C LYS A 329 15.68 19.00 15.88
N ALA A 330 14.81 19.30 16.84
CA ALA A 330 14.98 20.45 17.73
C ALA A 330 16.04 20.23 18.85
N LYS A 331 16.47 18.98 19.05
CA LYS A 331 17.44 18.59 20.08
C LYS A 331 18.85 18.34 19.55
N GLY A 332 19.02 18.26 18.23
CA GLY A 332 20.31 18.08 17.55
C GLY A 332 20.72 19.35 16.85
#